data_AF-A0A846Y554-F1
#
_entry.id   AF-A0A846Y554-F1
#
_cell.length_a   1.000
_cell.length_b   1.000
_cell.length_c   1.000
_cell.angle_alpha   90.00
_cell.angle_beta   90.00
_cell.angle_gamma   90.00
#
_symmetry.space_group_name_H-M   'P 1'
#
loop_
_entity.id
_entity.type
_entity.pdbx_description
1 polymer ?
#
loop_
_entity_poly.entity_id
_entity_poly.type
_entity_poly.pdbx_seq_one_letter_code
_entity_poly.pdbx_strand_id
1 'polypeptide(L)'
;MTAIYREPSSAQLQLWDEPPAVPVEERAPAGYRPGRTRAAARCPSCQHRAASAAEDARMRADMGVLWLHPDPAAPDGVREAAHCRHCQPRQVADTECVRCLEGGPLLADQFAADSAAGRVPAEVTAWLARHGWHTADGPLICPNHHQGQSYRDTKPYRT
;
A
#
# COMPACT_ATOMS: atom_id res chain seq x y z
N MET A 1 -37.54 37.23 -24.29
CA MET A 1 -36.24 36.88 -23.67
C MET A 1 -35.46 36.10 -24.71
N THR A 2 -34.65 36.79 -25.50
CA THR A 2 -33.94 36.20 -26.65
C THR A 2 -32.45 36.32 -26.37
N ALA A 3 -31.82 35.19 -26.08
CA ALA A 3 -30.38 35.12 -25.82
C ALA A 3 -29.62 35.38 -27.12
N ILE A 4 -28.70 36.34 -27.09
CA ILE A 4 -27.77 36.61 -28.19
C ILE A 4 -26.77 35.46 -28.22
N TYR A 5 -26.88 34.60 -29.23
CA TYR A 5 -25.85 33.59 -29.51
C TYR A 5 -24.69 34.31 -30.20
N ARG A 6 -23.55 34.40 -29.51
CA ARG A 6 -22.32 34.96 -30.07
C ARG A 6 -21.55 33.81 -30.71
N GLU A 7 -21.38 33.85 -32.03
CA GLU A 7 -20.58 32.87 -32.74
C GLU A 7 -19.11 32.94 -32.28
N PRO A 8 -18.45 31.80 -32.03
CA PRO A 8 -17.04 31.77 -31.66
C PRO A 8 -16.19 32.29 -32.82
N SER A 9 -15.19 33.12 -32.53
CA SER A 9 -14.31 33.66 -33.56
C SER A 9 -13.43 32.57 -34.14
N SER A 10 -13.03 32.73 -35.40
CA SER A 10 -12.21 31.79 -36.17
C SER A 10 -10.88 31.42 -35.50
N ALA A 11 -10.42 32.22 -34.52
CA ALA A 11 -9.25 31.93 -33.70
C ALA A 11 -9.46 30.77 -32.70
N GLN A 12 -10.70 30.49 -32.27
CA GLN A 12 -10.99 29.36 -31.37
C GLN A 12 -11.03 28.01 -32.10
N LEU A 13 -11.34 27.99 -33.41
CA LEU A 13 -11.35 26.74 -34.19
C LEU A 13 -9.93 26.27 -34.56
N GLN A 14 -8.96 27.18 -34.69
CA GLN A 14 -7.56 26.83 -34.99
C GLN A 14 -6.79 26.21 -33.81
N LEU A 15 -7.38 26.15 -32.62
CA LEU A 15 -6.75 25.50 -31.46
C LEU A 15 -6.97 23.98 -31.41
N TRP A 16 -7.85 23.45 -32.27
CA TRP A 16 -8.30 22.05 -32.24
C TRP A 16 -8.02 21.25 -33.52
N ASP A 17 -7.44 21.87 -34.56
CA ASP A 17 -6.92 21.14 -35.72
C ASP A 17 -5.47 20.74 -35.48
N GLU A 18 -5.23 19.44 -35.66
CA GLU A 18 -3.99 18.66 -35.64
C GLU A 18 -2.64 19.41 -35.51
N PRO A 19 -1.75 18.98 -34.59
CA PRO A 19 -0.35 19.35 -34.72
C PRO A 19 0.21 18.77 -36.03
N PRO A 20 1.04 19.51 -36.79
CA PRO A 20 1.74 18.90 -37.90
C PRO A 20 2.59 17.74 -37.38
N ALA A 21 2.53 16.61 -38.11
CA ALA A 21 3.45 15.50 -37.94
C ALA A 21 4.89 15.99 -38.14
N VAL A 22 5.51 16.46 -37.06
CA VAL A 22 6.95 16.56 -36.98
C VAL A 22 7.48 15.12 -37.02
N PRO A 23 8.44 14.79 -37.90
CA PRO A 23 9.26 13.62 -37.66
C PRO A 23 10.06 13.97 -36.40
N VAL A 24 9.58 13.49 -35.26
CA VAL A 24 10.38 13.47 -34.05
C VAL A 24 11.43 12.37 -34.28
N GLU A 25 12.47 12.70 -35.05
CA GLU A 25 13.78 12.13 -34.77
C GLU A 25 14.12 12.60 -33.37
N GLU A 26 13.72 11.78 -32.40
CA GLU A 26 14.01 11.92 -31.01
C GLU A 26 15.53 11.76 -30.85
N ARG A 27 16.26 12.85 -31.11
CA ARG A 27 17.61 13.00 -30.58
C ARG A 27 17.46 13.04 -29.07
N ALA A 28 17.50 11.86 -28.48
CA ALA A 28 17.69 11.71 -27.06
C ALA A 28 18.85 12.65 -26.65
N PRO A 29 18.69 13.49 -25.62
CA PRO A 29 19.78 14.32 -25.15
C PRO A 29 20.97 13.40 -24.87
N ALA A 30 22.17 13.80 -25.30
CA ALA A 30 23.40 13.06 -25.02
C ALA A 30 23.54 12.95 -23.49
N GLY A 31 23.07 11.83 -22.93
CA GLY A 31 22.88 11.66 -21.50
C GLY A 31 21.58 10.98 -21.04
N TYR A 32 20.58 10.75 -21.91
CA TYR A 32 19.45 9.88 -21.58
C TYR A 32 19.96 8.44 -21.43
N ARG A 33 20.32 8.09 -20.20
CA ARG A 33 20.39 6.69 -19.81
C ARG A 33 18.95 6.24 -19.64
N PRO A 34 18.45 5.23 -20.38
CA PRO A 34 17.19 4.61 -20.00
C PRO A 34 17.33 4.25 -18.52
N GLY A 35 16.47 4.86 -17.71
CA GLY A 35 16.40 4.54 -16.30
C GLY A 35 16.29 3.03 -16.22
N ARG A 36 17.16 2.39 -15.42
CA ARG A 36 17.14 0.93 -15.25
C ARG A 36 15.69 0.49 -15.12
N THR A 37 15.16 -0.21 -16.12
CA THR A 37 13.80 -0.71 -16.09
C THR A 37 13.69 -1.57 -14.84
N ARG A 38 12.94 -1.09 -13.85
CA ARG A 38 12.81 -1.79 -12.58
C ARG A 38 12.27 -3.18 -12.87
N ALA A 39 12.94 -4.21 -12.35
CA ALA A 39 12.48 -5.57 -12.54
C ALA A 39 11.03 -5.70 -12.07
N ALA A 40 10.19 -6.35 -12.88
CA ALA A 40 8.79 -6.60 -12.55
C ALA A 40 8.70 -7.29 -11.17
N ALA A 41 7.73 -6.85 -10.37
CA ALA A 41 7.44 -7.35 -9.05
C ALA A 41 7.14 -8.85 -9.15
N ARG A 42 7.67 -9.58 -8.17
CA ARG A 42 7.41 -11.00 -7.98
C ARG A 42 7.00 -11.24 -6.54
N CYS A 43 5.89 -11.96 -6.34
CA CYS A 43 5.32 -12.16 -5.03
C CYS A 43 6.20 -13.15 -4.28
N PRO A 44 6.73 -12.83 -3.08
CA PRO A 44 7.58 -13.76 -2.34
C PRO A 44 6.82 -15.01 -1.92
N SER A 45 5.50 -14.91 -1.72
CA SER A 45 4.65 -16.00 -1.23
C SER A 45 4.19 -16.97 -2.32
N CYS A 46 3.72 -16.48 -3.48
CA CYS A 46 3.20 -17.35 -4.55
C CYS A 46 3.98 -17.28 -5.87
N GLN A 47 5.03 -16.47 -5.94
CA GLN A 47 5.90 -16.34 -7.11
C GLN A 47 5.24 -15.78 -8.38
N HIS A 48 3.99 -15.31 -8.28
CA HIS A 48 3.31 -14.57 -9.34
C HIS A 48 4.16 -13.38 -9.80
N ARG A 49 4.18 -13.10 -11.10
CA ARG A 49 4.91 -11.98 -11.70
C ARG A 49 3.91 -11.05 -12.37
N ALA A 50 4.04 -9.76 -12.14
CA ALA A 50 3.20 -8.77 -12.80
C ALA A 50 3.36 -8.83 -14.32
N ALA A 51 2.24 -8.86 -15.05
CA ALA A 51 2.21 -8.90 -16.51
C ALA A 51 2.14 -7.48 -17.13
N SER A 52 1.90 -6.44 -16.32
CA SER A 52 1.80 -5.05 -16.77
C SER A 52 2.35 -4.08 -15.71
N ALA A 53 2.68 -2.85 -16.12
CA ALA A 53 3.13 -1.80 -15.21
C ALA A 53 2.05 -1.43 -14.16
N ALA A 54 0.78 -1.43 -14.54
CA ALA A 54 -0.32 -1.15 -13.63
C ALA A 54 -0.48 -2.27 -12.58
N GLU A 55 -0.29 -3.52 -12.98
CA GLU A 55 -0.27 -4.65 -12.05
C GLU A 55 0.97 -4.63 -11.15
N ASP A 56 2.14 -4.27 -11.68
CA ASP A 56 3.38 -4.11 -10.90
C ASP A 56 3.19 -3.10 -9.77
N ALA A 57 2.61 -1.93 -10.07
CA ALA A 57 2.34 -0.89 -9.07
C ALA A 57 1.38 -1.39 -7.98
N ARG A 58 0.24 -1.97 -8.36
CA ARG A 58 -0.74 -2.52 -7.39
C ARG A 58 -0.13 -3.62 -6.53
N MET A 59 0.59 -4.54 -7.16
CA MET A 59 1.19 -5.67 -6.48
C MET A 59 2.28 -5.23 -5.49
N ARG A 60 3.03 -4.15 -5.78
CA ARG A 60 3.96 -3.56 -4.81
C ARG A 60 3.24 -2.93 -3.63
N ALA A 61 2.12 -2.23 -3.86
CA ALA A 61 1.30 -1.68 -2.80
C ALA A 61 0.72 -2.80 -1.92
N ASP A 62 0.13 -3.84 -2.53
CA ASP A 62 -0.41 -5.01 -1.81
C ASP A 62 0.67 -5.67 -0.94
N MET A 63 1.87 -5.89 -1.49
CA MET A 63 2.99 -6.48 -0.75
C MET A 63 3.65 -5.52 0.25
N GLY A 64 3.28 -4.24 0.25
CA GLY A 64 3.65 -3.29 1.30
C GLY A 64 2.87 -3.50 2.59
N VAL A 65 1.75 -4.23 2.53
CA VAL A 65 0.96 -4.62 3.71
C VAL A 65 1.67 -5.75 4.45
N LEU A 66 1.93 -5.54 5.74
CA LEU A 66 2.52 -6.55 6.61
C LEU A 66 1.43 -7.49 7.14
N TRP A 67 1.64 -8.78 6.98
CA TRP A 67 0.74 -9.83 7.47
C TRP A 67 1.40 -10.63 8.59
N LEU A 68 0.65 -10.96 9.64
CA LEU A 68 1.08 -11.81 10.74
C LEU A 68 0.35 -13.15 10.67
N HIS A 69 1.12 -14.23 10.57
CA HIS A 69 0.64 -15.61 10.63
C HIS A 69 1.19 -16.32 11.86
N PRO A 70 0.51 -17.36 12.36
CA PRO A 70 1.15 -18.34 13.24
C PRO A 70 2.40 -18.91 12.56
N ASP A 71 3.49 -19.05 13.32
CA ASP A 71 4.69 -19.68 12.81
C ASP A 71 4.57 -21.21 12.89
N PRO A 72 4.55 -21.95 11.76
CA PRO A 72 4.48 -23.41 11.82
C PRO A 72 5.73 -24.04 12.46
N ALA A 73 6.85 -23.33 12.54
CA ALA A 73 8.08 -23.80 13.17
C ALA A 73 8.14 -23.55 14.69
N ALA A 74 7.23 -22.74 15.23
CA ALA A 74 7.20 -22.36 16.64
C ALA A 74 5.74 -22.16 17.09
N PRO A 75 5.20 -23.01 18.00
CA PRO A 75 3.79 -22.93 18.41
C PRO A 75 3.33 -21.55 18.89
N ASP A 76 4.20 -20.80 19.58
CA ASP A 76 3.93 -19.44 20.08
C ASP A 76 4.56 -18.35 19.20
N GLY A 77 5.00 -18.73 17.99
CA GLY A 77 5.72 -17.88 17.07
C GLY A 77 4.80 -17.08 16.16
N VAL A 78 5.27 -15.90 15.77
CA VAL A 78 4.63 -15.03 14.79
C VAL A 78 5.54 -14.94 13.57
N ARG A 79 5.02 -15.27 12.40
CA ARG A 79 5.70 -15.13 11.12
C ARG A 79 5.14 -13.95 10.35
N GLU A 80 6.02 -13.07 9.91
CA GLU A 80 5.70 -11.98 8.98
C GLU A 80 5.64 -12.49 7.54
N ALA A 81 4.67 -12.01 6.77
CA ALA A 81 4.53 -12.31 5.35
C ALA A 81 4.04 -11.09 4.56
N ALA A 82 4.32 -11.12 3.26
CA ALA A 82 3.76 -10.18 2.29
C ALA A 82 3.02 -10.97 1.21
N HIS A 83 1.83 -10.52 0.85
CA HIS A 83 0.99 -11.20 -0.14
C HIS A 83 0.63 -10.26 -1.27
N CYS A 84 0.40 -10.83 -2.45
CA CYS A 84 -0.31 -10.14 -3.51
C CYS A 84 -1.78 -10.54 -3.47
N ARG A 85 -2.63 -9.82 -4.20
CA ARG A 85 -4.05 -10.15 -4.35
C ARG A 85 -4.39 -11.60 -4.74
N HIS A 86 -3.45 -12.32 -5.37
CA HIS A 86 -3.69 -13.71 -5.81
C HIS A 86 -3.56 -14.72 -4.67
N CYS A 87 -2.76 -14.42 -3.66
CA CYS A 87 -2.41 -15.36 -2.60
C CYS A 87 -2.70 -14.83 -1.19
N GLN A 88 -3.35 -13.67 -1.08
CA GLN A 88 -3.73 -13.15 0.22
C GLN A 88 -4.65 -14.14 0.97
N PRO A 89 -4.51 -14.22 2.30
CA PRO A 89 -5.39 -15.05 3.13
C PRO A 89 -6.85 -14.66 2.98
N ARG A 90 -7.74 -15.63 3.18
CA ARG A 90 -9.21 -15.39 3.16
C ARG A 90 -9.74 -14.95 4.50
N GLN A 91 -9.17 -15.47 5.58
CA GLN A 91 -9.53 -15.12 6.95
C GLN A 91 -8.58 -14.04 7.44
N VAL A 92 -9.13 -12.85 7.69
CA VAL A 92 -8.35 -11.63 7.94
C VAL A 92 -8.99 -10.86 9.10
N ALA A 93 -8.16 -10.30 9.98
CA ALA A 93 -8.58 -9.33 10.98
C ALA A 93 -7.58 -8.17 11.04
N ASP A 94 -8.09 -6.96 11.27
CA ASP A 94 -7.26 -5.77 11.36
C ASP A 94 -6.69 -5.59 12.77
N THR A 95 -5.45 -5.09 12.83
CA THR A 95 -4.98 -4.37 14.01
C THR A 95 -5.15 -2.89 13.74
N GLU A 96 -5.69 -2.12 14.69
CA GLU A 96 -5.96 -0.70 14.48
C GLU A 96 -5.53 0.11 15.70
N CYS A 97 -4.93 1.26 15.47
CA CYS A 97 -4.68 2.21 16.54
C CYS A 97 -5.94 2.98 16.90
N VAL A 98 -6.37 2.92 18.15
CA VAL A 98 -7.56 3.66 18.64
C VAL A 98 -7.42 5.19 18.58
N ARG A 99 -6.21 5.73 18.37
CA ARG A 99 -5.96 7.18 18.32
C ARG A 99 -6.07 7.76 16.91
N CYS A 100 -5.45 7.14 15.91
CA CYS A 100 -5.49 7.63 14.53
C CYS A 100 -6.40 6.83 13.61
N LEU A 101 -6.89 5.66 14.04
CA LEU A 101 -7.65 4.73 13.22
C LEU A 101 -6.87 4.28 11.97
N GLU A 102 -5.54 4.41 11.99
CA GLU A 102 -4.68 3.82 10.97
C GLU A 102 -4.45 2.35 11.28
N GLY A 103 -4.57 1.53 10.24
CA GLY A 103 -4.32 0.10 10.30
C GLY A 103 -2.85 -0.20 10.59
N GLY A 104 -2.64 -1.19 11.44
CA GLY A 104 -1.36 -1.87 11.63
C GLY A 104 -1.25 -3.11 10.75
N PRO A 105 -0.41 -4.08 11.12
CA PRO A 105 -0.33 -5.36 10.44
C PRO A 105 -1.68 -6.09 10.39
N LEU A 106 -1.93 -6.81 9.31
CA LEU A 106 -3.10 -7.67 9.17
C LEU A 106 -2.85 -9.04 9.80
N LEU A 107 -3.83 -9.55 10.52
CA LEU A 107 -3.79 -10.90 11.09
C LEU A 107 -4.38 -11.87 10.09
N ALA A 108 -3.74 -13.03 9.94
CA ALA A 108 -4.14 -14.06 9.00
C ALA A 108 -4.49 -15.38 9.69
N ASP A 109 -5.39 -16.13 9.05
CA ASP A 109 -5.74 -17.51 9.40
C ASP A 109 -6.15 -17.64 10.89
N GLN A 110 -5.48 -18.49 11.67
CA GLN A 110 -5.80 -18.73 13.07
C GLN A 110 -5.71 -17.46 13.92
N PHE A 111 -4.74 -16.57 13.66
CA PHE A 111 -4.69 -15.30 14.39
C PHE A 111 -5.89 -14.41 14.09
N ALA A 112 -6.42 -14.44 12.87
CA ALA A 112 -7.66 -13.73 12.56
C ALA A 112 -8.88 -14.42 13.20
N ALA A 113 -8.89 -15.75 13.28
CA ALA A 113 -9.95 -16.53 13.92
C ALA A 113 -10.07 -16.25 15.43
N ASP A 114 -8.91 -16.16 16.10
CA ASP A 114 -8.82 -15.97 17.55
C ASP A 114 -8.91 -14.50 17.96
N SER A 115 -8.92 -13.58 16.99
CA SER A 115 -9.08 -12.16 17.25
C SER A 115 -10.55 -11.80 17.49
N ALA A 116 -10.78 -10.96 18.49
CA ALA A 116 -12.08 -10.35 18.75
C ALA A 116 -11.98 -8.83 18.63
N ALA A 117 -13.12 -8.13 18.57
CA ALA A 117 -13.11 -6.66 18.52
C ALA A 117 -12.23 -6.07 19.65
N GLY A 118 -11.16 -5.39 19.27
CA GLY A 118 -10.20 -4.75 20.18
C GLY A 118 -9.27 -5.70 20.96
N ARG A 119 -9.22 -7.00 20.64
CA ARG A 119 -8.34 -7.98 21.28
C ARG A 119 -7.68 -8.90 20.25
N VAL A 120 -6.38 -9.07 20.39
CA VAL A 120 -5.56 -9.95 19.54
C VAL A 120 -4.93 -11.06 20.37
N PRO A 121 -4.51 -12.19 19.77
CA PRO A 121 -3.82 -13.27 20.47
C PRO A 121 -2.59 -12.78 21.26
N ALA A 122 -2.19 -13.54 22.29
CA ALA A 122 -1.11 -13.14 23.20
C ALA A 122 0.25 -13.06 22.47
N GLU A 123 0.47 -13.94 21.51
CA GLU A 123 1.65 -14.01 20.64
C GLU A 123 1.76 -12.75 19.78
N VAL A 124 0.63 -12.35 19.18
CA VAL A 124 0.50 -11.10 18.41
C VAL A 124 0.70 -9.89 19.31
N THR A 125 0.13 -9.90 20.51
CA THR A 125 0.32 -8.85 21.53
C THR A 125 1.80 -8.68 21.88
N ALA A 126 2.51 -9.77 22.12
CA ALA A 126 3.94 -9.76 22.42
C ALA A 126 4.77 -9.28 21.21
N TRP A 127 4.39 -9.69 19.99
CA TRP A 127 5.03 -9.21 18.76
C TRP A 127 4.83 -7.70 18.58
N LEU A 128 3.61 -7.19 18.76
CA LEU A 128 3.28 -5.77 18.64
C LEU A 128 4.05 -4.93 19.67
N ALA A 129 4.12 -5.40 20.92
CA ALA A 129 4.89 -4.74 21.98
C ALA A 129 6.39 -4.61 21.61
N ARG A 130 7.00 -5.66 21.04
CA ARG A 130 8.39 -5.60 20.54
C ARG A 130 8.56 -4.62 19.37
N HIS A 131 7.49 -4.38 18.61
CA HIS A 131 7.45 -3.38 17.54
C HIS A 131 6.99 -1.99 18.01
N GLY A 132 6.99 -1.76 19.33
CA GLY A 132 6.77 -0.44 19.92
C GLY A 132 5.30 -0.04 20.11
N TRP A 133 4.36 -0.93 19.78
CA TRP A 133 2.96 -0.69 20.07
C TRP A 133 2.71 -0.71 21.58
N HIS A 134 1.81 0.14 22.05
CA HIS A 134 1.26 -0.01 23.38
C HIS A 134 0.15 -1.07 23.35
N THR A 135 0.30 -2.09 24.18
CA THR A 135 -0.61 -3.24 24.23
C THR A 135 -1.06 -3.61 25.64
N ALA A 136 -0.74 -2.79 26.65
CA ALA A 136 -1.13 -3.06 28.03
C ALA A 136 -2.66 -2.90 28.19
N ASP A 137 -3.31 -3.96 28.69
CA ASP A 137 -4.72 -4.07 29.10
C ASP A 137 -5.65 -2.98 28.54
N GLY A 138 -5.85 -3.00 27.21
CA GLY A 138 -6.59 -1.95 26.55
C GLY A 138 -6.50 -1.99 25.02
N PRO A 139 -7.13 -1.00 24.36
CA PRO A 139 -7.07 -0.87 22.92
C PRO A 139 -5.65 -0.58 22.44
N LEU A 140 -5.31 -1.07 21.25
CA LEU A 140 -3.98 -0.94 20.66
C LEU A 140 -3.63 0.53 20.35
N ILE A 141 -2.41 0.94 20.67
CA ILE A 141 -1.86 2.26 20.29
C ILE A 141 -0.57 2.06 19.51
N CYS A 142 -0.49 2.65 18.31
CA CYS A 142 0.67 2.50 17.45
C CYS A 142 1.91 3.21 18.02
N PRO A 143 3.12 2.85 17.56
CA PRO A 143 4.38 3.41 18.07
C PRO A 143 4.43 4.93 18.00
N ASN A 144 3.89 5.54 16.94
CA ASN A 144 3.86 6.99 16.78
C ASN A 144 3.13 7.66 17.95
N HIS A 145 1.92 7.18 18.29
CA HIS A 145 1.14 7.75 19.39
C HIS A 145 1.63 7.31 20.77
N HIS A 146 2.15 6.09 20.91
CA HIS A 146 2.67 5.59 22.19
C HIS A 146 3.94 6.33 22.62
N GLN A 147 4.83 6.64 21.67
CA GLN A 147 6.10 7.31 21.94
C GLN A 147 5.99 8.83 21.93
N GLY A 148 4.77 9.38 21.82
CA GLY A 148 4.53 10.82 21.78
C GLY A 148 5.07 11.52 20.52
N GLN A 149 5.30 10.77 19.44
CA GLN A 149 5.71 11.35 18.16
C GLN A 149 4.49 11.96 17.48
N SER A 150 4.60 13.23 17.07
CA SER A 150 3.50 13.88 16.37
C SER A 150 3.33 13.27 14.98
N TYR A 151 2.10 13.16 14.49
CA TYR A 151 1.77 12.66 13.14
C TYR A 151 2.52 13.42 12.01
N ARG A 152 3.04 14.63 12.28
CA ARG A 152 3.82 15.41 11.31
C ARG A 152 5.25 14.90 11.13
N ASP A 153 5.79 14.16 12.08
CA ASP A 153 7.21 13.80 12.14
C ASP A 153 7.51 12.39 11.60
N THR A 154 6.49 11.55 11.43
CA THR A 154 6.66 10.19 10.94
C THR A 154 5.59 9.88 9.91
N LYS A 155 6.02 9.47 8.71
CA LYS A 155 5.16 8.71 7.79
C LYS A 155 5.25 7.25 8.24
N PRO A 156 4.23 6.67 8.90
CA PRO A 156 4.24 5.25 9.13
C PRO A 156 3.61 4.60 7.88
N TYR A 157 4.29 3.59 7.33
CA TYR A 157 3.78 2.72 6.28
C TYR A 157 3.48 3.42 4.95
N ARG A 158 4.53 3.57 4.13
CA ARG A 158 4.43 4.02 2.75
C ARG A 158 3.63 2.99 1.94
N THR A 159 2.48 3.43 1.44
CA THR A 159 1.62 2.77 0.45
C THR A 159 2.32 2.49 -0.88
#